data_AF-A0A4Q5TZG5-F1
#
_entry.id   AF-A0A4Q5TZG5-F1
#
_cell.length_a   1.000
_cell.length_b   1.000
_cell.length_c   1.000
_cell.angle_alpha   90.00
_cell.angle_beta   90.00
_cell.angle_gamma   90.00
#
_symmetry.space_group_name_H-M   'P 1'
#
loop_
_entity.id
_entity.type
_entity.pdbx_description
1 polymer ?
#
loop_
_entity_poly.entity_id
_entity_poly.type
_entity_poly.pdbx_seq_one_letter_code
_entity_poly.pdbx_strand_id
1 'polypeptide(L)'
;MKKLLCSLCLLSLLSATFNSCKKSSDEEEEEPEECELSVASIAGTYKLVVAKRVEASGEIDVTNQLYDACELDDLNELKADGTFKYTDAGTSCGGPATFTGTWLVNGRVLKINSGFANIESFNCRDLVITYRDDAGNLIKETNRRQ
;
A
#
# COMPACT_ATOMS: atom_id res chain seq x y z
N MET A 1 6.84 53.42 -44.53
CA MET A 1 6.12 54.09 -45.63
C MET A 1 4.74 53.44 -45.75
N LYS A 2 3.73 54.30 -45.82
CA LYS A 2 2.28 54.06 -45.84
C LYS A 2 1.88 53.09 -46.96
N LYS A 3 0.85 52.24 -46.75
CA LYS A 3 -0.40 52.23 -47.55
C LYS A 3 -1.55 51.63 -46.73
N LEU A 4 -2.54 52.49 -46.43
CA LEU A 4 -3.92 52.14 -46.04
C LEU A 4 -4.68 51.63 -47.28
N LEU A 5 -5.69 50.78 -47.06
CA LEU A 5 -6.96 50.60 -47.79
C LEU A 5 -7.85 49.72 -46.86
N CYS A 6 -8.83 50.20 -46.08
CA CYS A 6 -10.14 50.85 -46.31
C CYS A 6 -11.24 49.99 -47.00
N SER A 7 -12.41 49.96 -46.31
CA SER A 7 -13.79 49.64 -46.73
C SER A 7 -14.24 48.17 -46.57
N LEU A 8 -15.04 47.76 -45.57
CA LEU A 8 -16.39 48.16 -45.09
C LEU A 8 -17.53 47.68 -46.03
N CYS A 9 -18.29 46.62 -45.66
CA CYS A 9 -19.74 46.56 -45.35
C CYS A 9 -20.20 45.09 -45.64
N LEU A 10 -21.21 44.41 -45.05
CA LEU A 10 -22.32 44.74 -44.15
C LEU A 10 -22.95 43.41 -43.61
N LEU A 11 -23.30 43.42 -42.32
CA LEU A 11 -24.41 42.77 -41.57
C LEU A 11 -25.14 41.48 -42.06
N SER A 12 -25.24 40.50 -41.16
CA SER A 12 -26.50 40.10 -40.46
C SER A 12 -26.19 39.02 -39.40
N LEU A 13 -26.16 39.39 -38.11
CA LEU A 13 -27.17 39.08 -37.08
C LEU A 13 -27.75 37.66 -37.12
N LEU A 14 -27.36 36.83 -36.15
CA LEU A 14 -28.31 36.02 -35.35
C LEU A 14 -27.73 35.85 -33.92
N SER A 15 -28.49 36.34 -32.94
CA SER A 15 -28.19 36.31 -31.51
C SER A 15 -28.67 34.99 -30.89
N ALA A 16 -27.86 34.36 -30.04
CA ALA A 16 -28.35 33.44 -29.01
C ALA A 16 -27.40 33.42 -27.80
N THR A 17 -27.79 34.22 -26.80
CA THR A 17 -27.78 33.94 -25.36
C THR A 17 -26.55 33.31 -24.70
N PHE A 18 -25.96 34.12 -23.82
CA PHE A 18 -25.04 33.74 -22.76
C PHE A 18 -25.63 32.66 -21.85
N ASN A 19 -24.96 31.50 -21.74
CA ASN A 19 -24.95 30.71 -20.52
C ASN A 19 -23.53 30.75 -19.96
N SER A 20 -23.39 31.61 -18.95
CA SER A 20 -22.29 31.66 -18.01
C SER A 20 -22.29 30.37 -17.19
N CYS A 21 -21.60 29.34 -17.67
CA CYS A 21 -21.14 28.26 -16.80
C CYS A 21 -19.78 28.66 -16.23
N LYS A 22 -19.89 29.13 -15.00
CA LYS A 22 -18.83 29.35 -14.04
C LYS A 22 -17.87 28.16 -14.04
N LYS A 23 -16.58 28.48 -13.98
CA LYS A 23 -15.50 27.62 -13.53
C LYS A 23 -15.93 26.84 -12.26
N SER A 24 -15.93 25.52 -12.38
CA SER A 24 -16.03 24.52 -11.30
C SER A 24 -16.01 23.17 -12.03
N SER A 25 -15.20 22.19 -11.70
CA SER A 25 -14.09 22.06 -10.78
C SER A 25 -13.22 21.01 -11.47
N ASP A 26 -11.94 21.03 -11.18
CA ASP A 26 -11.05 19.94 -11.54
C ASP A 26 -11.75 18.62 -11.16
N GLU A 27 -11.91 17.73 -12.14
CA GLU A 27 -12.21 16.33 -11.86
C GLU A 27 -10.94 15.80 -11.18
N GLU A 28 -10.87 16.01 -9.86
CA GLU A 28 -9.91 15.34 -9.00
C GLU A 28 -10.21 13.84 -9.16
N GLU A 29 -9.39 13.17 -9.96
CA GLU A 29 -9.20 11.73 -9.85
C GLU A 29 -8.99 11.45 -8.37
N GLU A 30 -9.96 10.81 -7.71
CA GLU A 30 -9.84 10.42 -6.30
C GLU A 30 -8.64 9.48 -6.20
N GLU A 31 -7.47 10.04 -5.88
CA GLU A 31 -6.30 9.24 -5.56
C GLU A 31 -6.70 8.28 -4.43
N PRO A 32 -6.37 6.98 -4.54
CA PRO A 32 -6.77 6.02 -3.52
C PRO A 32 -6.26 6.52 -2.18
N GLU A 33 -7.15 6.73 -1.20
CA GLU A 33 -6.78 7.28 0.11
C GLU A 33 -5.57 6.51 0.65
N GLU A 34 -4.39 7.14 0.59
CA GLU A 34 -3.18 6.55 1.14
C GLU A 34 -3.37 6.52 2.65
N CYS A 35 -3.55 5.32 3.18
CA CYS A 35 -3.72 5.12 4.60
C CYS A 35 -2.49 5.62 5.34
N GLU A 36 -2.69 6.50 6.33
CA GLU A 36 -1.62 7.02 7.16
C GLU A 36 -0.75 5.86 7.68
N LEU A 37 0.57 6.04 7.73
CA LEU A 37 1.48 5.06 8.34
C LEU A 37 1.68 5.41 9.82
N SER A 38 0.79 4.91 10.67
CA SER A 38 0.86 5.07 12.12
C SER A 38 0.60 3.74 12.82
N VAL A 39 0.94 3.66 14.12
CA VAL A 39 0.63 2.48 14.94
C VAL A 39 -0.88 2.23 14.94
N ALA A 40 -1.68 3.29 15.05
CA ALA A 40 -3.13 3.18 15.10
C ALA A 40 -3.73 2.65 13.79
N SER A 41 -3.25 3.12 12.65
CA SER A 41 -3.78 2.72 11.34
C SER A 41 -3.31 1.32 10.92
N ILE A 42 -2.09 0.92 11.26
CA ILE A 42 -1.51 -0.39 10.93
C ILE A 42 -1.99 -1.48 11.91
N ALA A 43 -2.37 -1.14 13.15
CA ALA A 43 -2.85 -2.13 14.10
C ALA A 43 -3.97 -3.01 13.51
N GLY A 44 -3.89 -4.31 13.74
CA GLY A 44 -4.79 -5.30 13.16
C GLY A 44 -4.21 -6.71 13.20
N THR A 45 -5.02 -7.68 12.78
CA THR A 45 -4.59 -9.07 12.61
C THR A 45 -4.29 -9.33 11.15
N TYR A 46 -3.13 -9.90 10.87
CA TYR A 46 -2.62 -10.11 9.52
C TYR A 46 -2.32 -11.59 9.27
N LYS A 47 -2.49 -11.97 8.01
CA LYS A 47 -2.11 -13.27 7.48
C LYS A 47 -1.20 -13.07 6.27
N LEU A 48 -0.16 -13.88 6.14
CA LEU A 48 0.69 -13.87 4.94
C LEU A 48 -0.13 -14.35 3.73
N VAL A 49 -0.04 -13.62 2.62
CA VAL A 49 -0.70 -13.99 1.36
C VAL A 49 0.31 -14.47 0.33
N VAL A 50 1.44 -13.78 0.23
CA VAL A 50 2.50 -14.12 -0.73
C VAL A 50 3.82 -13.55 -0.24
N ALA A 51 4.90 -14.31 -0.46
CA ALA A 51 6.27 -13.85 -0.35
C ALA A 51 6.95 -13.97 -1.72
N LYS A 52 7.56 -12.88 -2.17
CA LYS A 52 8.28 -12.83 -3.44
C LYS A 52 9.73 -12.43 -3.23
N ARG A 53 10.64 -13.03 -3.98
CA ARG A 53 12.02 -12.56 -4.10
C ARG A 53 12.10 -11.53 -5.21
N VAL A 54 12.67 -10.37 -4.88
CA VAL A 54 12.88 -9.27 -5.83
C VAL A 54 14.25 -9.45 -6.50
N GLU A 55 14.25 -9.59 -7.82
CA GLU A 55 15.43 -9.74 -8.66
C GLU A 55 15.45 -8.66 -9.75
N ALA A 56 16.59 -8.49 -10.43
CA ALA A 56 16.71 -7.53 -11.53
C ALA A 56 15.77 -7.85 -12.71
N SER A 57 15.39 -9.11 -12.87
CA SER A 57 14.47 -9.62 -13.90
C SER A 57 13.00 -9.49 -13.51
N GLY A 58 12.68 -9.15 -12.26
CA GLY A 58 11.31 -9.06 -11.74
C GLY A 58 11.14 -9.72 -10.37
N GLU A 59 9.91 -10.01 -10.00
CA GLU A 59 9.56 -10.67 -8.74
C GLU A 59 9.25 -12.15 -8.98
N ILE A 60 9.83 -13.05 -8.18
CA ILE A 60 9.58 -14.49 -8.23
C ILE A 60 8.82 -14.90 -6.97
N ASP A 61 7.72 -15.65 -7.12
CA ASP A 61 7.00 -16.24 -5.99
C ASP A 61 7.87 -17.31 -5.32
N VAL A 62 8.14 -17.11 -4.03
CA VAL A 62 8.93 -18.01 -3.18
C VAL A 62 8.14 -18.41 -1.92
N THR A 63 6.82 -18.20 -1.91
CA THR A 63 5.96 -18.41 -0.74
C THR A 63 6.14 -19.82 -0.17
N ASN A 64 5.93 -20.85 -0.98
CA ASN A 64 6.08 -22.25 -0.57
C ASN A 64 7.55 -22.72 -0.47
N GLN A 65 8.52 -21.83 -0.69
CA GLN A 65 9.94 -22.10 -0.45
C GLN A 65 10.39 -21.58 0.93
N LEU A 66 9.74 -20.49 1.39
CA LEU A 66 10.04 -19.85 2.67
C LEU A 66 9.12 -20.29 3.80
N TYR A 67 7.89 -20.71 3.47
CA TYR A 67 6.85 -21.02 4.43
C TYR A 67 6.26 -22.40 4.18
N ASP A 68 6.10 -23.16 5.25
CA ASP A 68 5.34 -24.40 5.27
C ASP A 68 3.85 -24.11 5.16
N ALA A 69 3.08 -25.10 4.68
CA ALA A 69 1.64 -24.93 4.47
C ALA A 69 0.86 -24.58 5.76
N CYS A 70 1.37 -25.02 6.91
CA CYS A 70 0.82 -24.71 8.24
C CYS A 70 1.21 -23.31 8.75
N GLU A 71 2.22 -22.67 8.16
CA GLU A 71 2.60 -21.29 8.53
C GLU A 71 1.77 -20.28 7.74
N LEU A 72 1.25 -20.71 6.59
CA LEU A 72 0.40 -19.89 5.73
C LEU A 72 -1.00 -19.67 6.29
N ASP A 73 -1.43 -20.39 7.33
CA ASP A 73 -2.68 -20.15 8.06
C ASP A 73 -2.54 -19.36 9.37
N ASP A 74 -1.32 -19.03 9.76
CA ASP A 74 -1.01 -18.30 10.98
C ASP A 74 -1.47 -16.83 11.00
N LEU A 75 -1.64 -16.33 12.22
CA LEU A 75 -2.10 -14.98 12.48
C LEU A 75 -1.03 -14.16 13.22
N ASN A 76 -0.74 -12.99 12.64
CA ASN A 76 0.15 -11.96 13.18
C ASN A 76 -0.69 -10.76 13.64
N GLU A 77 -0.93 -10.64 14.94
CA GLU A 77 -1.69 -9.55 15.53
C GLU A 77 -0.76 -8.41 15.99
N LEU A 78 -0.92 -7.24 15.38
CA LEU A 78 -0.27 -5.98 15.73
C LEU A 78 -1.25 -5.15 16.56
N LYS A 79 -1.14 -5.16 17.88
CA LYS A 79 -2.06 -4.41 18.76
C LYS A 79 -1.67 -2.94 18.84
N ALA A 80 -2.67 -2.06 18.95
CA ALA A 80 -2.45 -0.61 19.03
C ALA A 80 -1.64 -0.15 20.28
N ASP A 81 -1.51 -1.01 21.29
CA ASP A 81 -0.67 -0.77 22.47
C ASP A 81 0.83 -1.11 22.26
N GLY A 82 1.21 -1.54 21.04
CA GLY A 82 2.58 -1.94 20.71
C GLY A 82 2.89 -3.41 21.00
N THR A 83 1.92 -4.21 21.44
CA THR A 83 2.08 -5.65 21.62
C THR A 83 1.93 -6.38 20.28
N PHE A 84 2.88 -7.26 19.97
CA PHE A 84 2.80 -8.21 18.87
C PHE A 84 2.37 -9.57 19.41
N LYS A 85 1.44 -10.25 18.74
CA LYS A 85 1.07 -11.62 19.07
C LYS A 85 1.04 -12.47 17.80
N TYR A 86 1.78 -13.56 17.82
CA TYR A 86 1.70 -14.62 16.83
C TYR A 86 0.80 -15.75 17.36
N THR A 87 -0.01 -16.34 16.48
CA THR A 87 -0.88 -17.49 16.77
C THR A 87 -0.75 -18.52 15.65
N ASP A 88 -0.31 -19.73 16.00
CA ASP A 88 -0.45 -20.93 15.16
C ASP A 88 -1.95 -21.19 14.99
N ALA A 89 -2.44 -21.06 13.77
CA ALA A 89 -3.87 -21.11 13.48
C ALA A 89 -4.17 -22.06 12.33
N GLY A 90 -5.26 -22.82 12.45
CA GLY A 90 -5.62 -23.82 11.45
C GLY A 90 -4.84 -25.11 11.66
N THR A 91 -3.88 -25.39 10.80
CA THR A 91 -3.05 -26.60 10.85
C THR A 91 -1.84 -26.37 11.73
N SER A 92 -1.64 -27.18 12.78
CA SER A 92 -0.49 -26.95 13.66
C SER A 92 0.86 -27.26 13.00
N CYS A 93 1.84 -26.37 13.21
CA CYS A 93 3.24 -26.56 12.79
C CYS A 93 4.11 -27.30 13.81
N GLY A 94 3.55 -27.78 14.93
CA GLY A 94 4.31 -28.51 15.96
C GLY A 94 5.18 -27.63 16.87
N GLY A 95 5.04 -26.31 16.78
CA GLY A 95 5.68 -25.31 17.65
C GLY A 95 4.79 -24.83 18.79
N PRO A 96 5.23 -23.80 19.55
CA PRO A 96 4.37 -23.15 20.53
C PRO A 96 3.19 -22.49 19.83
N ALA A 97 1.98 -22.81 20.28
CA ALA A 97 0.74 -22.34 19.65
C ALA A 97 0.59 -20.81 19.60
N THR A 98 1.29 -20.09 20.48
CA THR A 98 1.28 -18.63 20.51
C THR A 98 2.61 -18.08 21.01
N PHE A 99 3.01 -16.92 20.51
CA PHE A 99 4.14 -16.13 21.01
C PHE A 99 3.73 -14.66 21.12
N THR A 100 4.38 -13.91 22.03
CA THR A 100 4.12 -12.48 22.24
C THR A 100 5.43 -11.70 22.24
N GLY A 101 5.39 -10.53 21.64
CA GLY A 101 6.52 -9.61 21.52
C GLY A 101 6.07 -8.16 21.47
N THR A 102 6.93 -7.30 20.95
CA THR A 102 6.64 -5.87 20.76
C THR A 102 6.76 -5.49 19.30
N TRP A 103 5.99 -4.50 18.86
CA TRP A 103 6.16 -3.89 17.55
C TRP A 103 6.02 -2.37 17.61
N LEU A 104 6.53 -1.69 16.59
CA LEU A 104 6.31 -0.27 16.35
C LEU A 104 6.50 0.05 14.87
N VAL A 105 5.97 1.18 14.44
CA VAL A 105 6.27 1.80 13.15
C VAL A 105 6.94 3.16 13.37
N ASN A 106 8.00 3.44 12.61
CA ASN A 106 8.64 4.75 12.55
C ASN A 106 8.90 5.12 11.08
N GLY A 107 8.08 6.04 10.56
CA GLY A 107 8.05 6.32 9.12
C GLY A 107 7.70 5.07 8.32
N ARG A 108 8.57 4.67 7.40
CA ARG A 108 8.41 3.45 6.59
C ARG A 108 9.14 2.24 7.17
N VAL A 109 9.52 2.25 8.45
CA VAL A 109 10.19 1.11 9.09
C VAL A 109 9.22 0.45 10.07
N LEU A 110 8.92 -0.82 9.82
CA LEU A 110 8.24 -1.71 10.75
C LEU A 110 9.30 -2.45 11.56
N LYS A 111 9.19 -2.40 12.88
CA LYS A 111 10.03 -3.18 13.79
C LYS A 111 9.14 -4.15 14.55
N ILE A 112 9.51 -5.43 14.54
CA ILE A 112 8.89 -6.49 15.36
C ILE A 112 10.01 -7.17 16.14
N ASN A 113 9.96 -7.09 17.48
CA ASN A 113 11.03 -7.49 18.39
C ASN A 113 12.38 -6.88 17.98
N SER A 114 13.36 -7.71 17.62
CA SER A 114 14.67 -7.28 17.11
C SER A 114 14.74 -7.18 15.59
N GLY A 115 13.71 -7.63 14.87
CA GLY A 115 13.64 -7.64 13.41
C GLY A 115 13.14 -6.30 12.84
N PHE A 116 13.58 -6.00 11.62
CA PHE A 116 13.23 -4.80 10.89
C PHE A 116 12.78 -5.13 9.46
N ALA A 117 11.73 -4.48 9.00
CA ALA A 117 11.27 -4.49 7.62
C ALA A 117 10.92 -3.07 7.17
N ASN A 118 11.02 -2.81 5.87
CA ASN A 118 10.55 -1.57 5.26
C ASN A 118 9.12 -1.74 4.77
N ILE A 119 8.25 -0.79 5.06
CA ILE A 119 6.89 -0.70 4.53
C ILE A 119 6.97 -0.12 3.12
N GLU A 120 6.73 -0.97 2.14
CA GLU A 120 6.66 -0.58 0.73
C GLU A 120 5.33 0.13 0.45
N SER A 121 4.22 -0.45 0.89
CA SER A 121 2.89 0.15 0.77
C SER A 121 1.92 -0.35 1.84
N PHE A 122 0.88 0.43 2.09
CA PHE A 122 -0.23 0.05 2.95
C PHE A 122 -1.52 0.73 2.45
N ASN A 123 -2.56 -0.07 2.22
CA ASN A 123 -3.86 0.41 1.70
C ASN A 123 -5.03 0.11 2.66
N CYS A 124 -4.77 0.14 3.97
CA CYS A 124 -5.73 -0.24 5.03
C CYS A 124 -6.14 -1.72 5.07
N ARG A 125 -5.75 -2.52 4.08
CA ARG A 125 -6.04 -3.95 3.99
C ARG A 125 -4.77 -4.79 3.84
N ASP A 126 -3.98 -4.48 2.84
CA ASP A 126 -2.74 -5.16 2.51
C ASP A 126 -1.56 -4.30 3.00
N LEU A 127 -0.76 -4.85 3.92
CA LEU A 127 0.51 -4.31 4.38
C LEU A 127 1.63 -5.01 3.61
N VAL A 128 2.30 -4.28 2.73
CA VAL A 128 3.40 -4.81 1.92
C VAL A 128 4.72 -4.38 2.55
N ILE A 129 5.52 -5.36 2.94
CA ILE A 129 6.81 -5.14 3.58
C ILE A 129 7.95 -5.75 2.77
N THR A 130 9.15 -5.21 2.94
CA THR A 130 10.37 -5.77 2.38
C THR A 130 11.46 -5.91 3.44
N TYR A 131 12.23 -7.00 3.37
CA TYR A 131 13.38 -7.24 4.23
C TYR A 131 14.44 -8.06 3.49
N ARG A 132 15.64 -8.18 4.07
CA ARG A 132 16.67 -9.09 3.56
C ARG A 132 16.67 -10.37 4.37
N ASP A 133 16.60 -11.51 3.71
CA ASP A 133 16.80 -12.80 4.35
C ASP A 133 18.28 -13.00 4.74
N ASP A 134 18.59 -14.13 5.38
CA ASP A 134 19.95 -14.47 5.83
C ASP A 134 20.93 -14.65 4.67
N ALA A 135 20.44 -14.94 3.46
CA ALA A 135 21.24 -15.03 2.24
C ALA A 135 21.42 -13.66 1.56
N GLY A 136 20.82 -12.59 2.09
CA GLY A 136 20.87 -11.24 1.57
C GLY A 136 19.87 -10.96 0.43
N ASN A 137 18.98 -11.90 0.09
CA ASN A 137 17.95 -11.70 -0.92
C ASN A 137 16.92 -10.68 -0.42
N LEU A 138 16.45 -9.81 -1.31
CA LEU A 138 15.35 -8.91 -0.99
C LEU A 138 14.03 -9.66 -1.11
N ILE A 139 13.35 -9.86 0.01
CA ILE A 139 12.03 -10.49 0.09
C ILE A 139 10.98 -9.40 0.22
N LYS A 140 9.87 -9.57 -0.50
CA LYS A 140 8.68 -8.73 -0.46
C LYS A 140 7.48 -9.58 -0.05
N GLU A 141 6.86 -9.21 1.05
CA GLU A 141 5.70 -9.92 1.58
C GLU A 141 4.46 -9.07 1.51
N THR A 142 3.35 -9.69 1.14
CA THR A 142 2.02 -9.10 1.30
C THR A 142 1.32 -9.76 2.47
N ASN A 143 1.06 -8.95 3.50
CA ASN A 143 0.32 -9.34 4.69
C ASN A 143 -1.07 -8.74 4.62
N ARG A 144 -2.12 -9.58 4.62
CA ARG A 144 -3.50 -9.13 4.51
C ARG A 144 -4.19 -9.13 5.85
N ARG A 145 -4.79 -7.99 6.18
CA ARG A 145 -5.66 -7.82 7.33
C ARG A 145 -6.86 -8.78 7.23
N GLN A 146 -7.11 -9.52 8.30
CA GLN A 146 -8.22 -10.47 8.44
C GLN A 146 -9.49 -9.77 8.95
#